data_AF-A0A0Q6GJB2-F1
#
_entry.id   AF-A0A0Q6GJB2-F1
#
_cell.length_a   1.000
_cell.length_b   1.000
_cell.length_c   1.000
_cell.angle_alpha   90.00
_cell.angle_beta   90.00
_cell.angle_gamma   90.00
#
_symmetry.space_group_name_H-M   'P 1'
#
loop_
_entity.id
_entity.type
_entity.pdbx_description
1 polymer ?
#
loop_
_entity_poly.entity_id
_entity_poly.type
_entity_poly.pdbx_seq_one_letter_code
_entity_poly.pdbx_strand_id
1 'polypeptide(L)'
;MTTTTRTRVRRSAVGVAAVGIIVGGAVVWSAPERYFPWDTADFPAASSNLTPAQQRVLSVAGQEHDEPRPGTFYAEGVEEAWCADFVSWVMRESGMPLENPNSGSWRIPGVYTLTEYYQEQGRFEPVGDYRPAVGDVVLYESGGPLGNVLVGQHTNIVVAVDGDSVTTVGGNEMGGIRVHDLAVDDDSAVLGFGRLEP
;
A
#
# COMPACT_ATOMS: atom_id res chain seq x y z
N MET A 1 45.29 48.93 6.50
CA MET A 1 45.31 47.89 5.46
C MET A 1 44.06 47.02 5.63
N THR A 2 43.43 46.72 4.51
CA THR A 2 42.02 46.41 4.24
C THR A 2 41.57 45.00 4.68
N THR A 3 40.43 44.93 5.38
CA THR A 3 39.23 44.11 5.07
C THR A 3 39.26 42.55 5.09
N THR A 4 38.53 42.02 6.09
CA THR A 4 37.47 40.98 6.04
C THR A 4 37.70 39.68 5.26
N THR A 5 37.86 38.57 6.01
CA THR A 5 37.62 37.20 5.52
C THR A 5 36.66 36.47 6.46
N ARG A 6 35.35 36.76 6.35
CA ARG A 6 34.31 36.01 7.09
C ARG A 6 33.05 35.74 6.26
N THR A 7 33.21 35.58 4.95
CA THR A 7 32.09 35.49 3.99
C THR A 7 32.06 34.22 3.13
N ARG A 8 33.11 33.37 3.13
CA ARG A 8 33.13 32.16 2.28
C ARG A 8 32.43 30.95 2.86
N VAL A 9 32.38 30.78 4.19
CA VAL A 9 31.83 29.55 4.80
C VAL A 9 30.30 29.51 4.77
N ARG A 10 29.63 30.66 4.84
CA ARG A 10 28.14 30.75 4.86
C ARG A 10 27.49 30.39 3.51
N ARG A 11 28.17 30.62 2.38
CA ARG A 11 27.59 30.36 1.05
C ARG A 11 27.54 28.87 0.71
N SER A 12 28.50 28.08 1.19
CA SER A 12 28.55 26.64 0.93
C SER A 12 27.45 25.87 1.68
N ALA A 13 27.19 26.23 2.95
CA ALA A 13 26.14 25.59 3.73
C ALA A 13 24.73 25.92 3.20
N VAL A 14 24.49 27.16 2.77
CA VAL A 14 23.21 27.55 2.15
C VAL A 14 23.03 26.88 0.78
N GLY A 15 24.10 26.74 -0.01
CA GLY A 15 24.04 26.03 -1.29
C GLY A 15 23.74 24.54 -1.14
N VAL A 16 24.38 23.86 -0.19
CA VAL A 16 24.12 22.43 0.09
C VAL A 16 22.73 22.21 0.67
N ALA A 17 22.28 23.09 1.58
CA ALA A 17 20.92 23.02 2.12
C ALA A 17 19.86 23.30 1.04
N ALA A 18 20.06 24.30 0.19
CA ALA A 18 19.13 24.62 -0.90
C ALA A 18 19.07 23.50 -1.94
N VAL A 19 20.20 22.91 -2.32
CA VAL A 19 20.23 21.74 -3.22
C VAL A 19 19.57 20.53 -2.55
N GLY A 20 19.81 20.29 -1.26
CA GLY A 20 19.15 19.22 -0.50
C GLY A 20 17.63 19.39 -0.42
N ILE A 21 17.14 20.63 -0.26
CA ILE A 21 15.70 20.94 -0.26
C ILE A 21 15.10 20.79 -1.66
N ILE A 22 15.80 21.22 -2.71
CA ILE A 22 15.32 21.09 -4.09
C ILE A 22 15.31 19.63 -4.53
N VAL A 23 16.37 18.87 -4.24
CA VAL A 23 16.45 17.44 -4.56
C VAL A 23 15.46 16.65 -3.71
N GLY A 24 15.37 16.92 -2.41
CA GLY A 24 14.38 16.28 -1.53
C GLY A 24 12.94 16.60 -1.93
N GLY A 25 12.65 17.86 -2.28
CA GLY A 25 11.33 18.30 -2.75
C GLY A 25 10.96 17.72 -4.11
N ALA A 26 11.92 17.61 -5.04
CA ALA A 26 11.69 16.98 -6.34
C ALA A 26 11.45 15.47 -6.23
N VAL A 27 12.20 14.77 -5.36
CA VAL A 27 12.02 13.33 -5.10
C VAL A 27 10.66 13.06 -4.44
N VAL A 28 10.24 13.90 -3.48
CA VAL A 28 8.91 13.82 -2.85
C VAL A 28 7.78 14.08 -3.85
N TRP A 29 7.97 14.99 -4.80
CA TRP A 29 6.96 15.27 -5.84
C TRP A 29 6.77 14.10 -6.82
N SER A 30 7.81 13.30 -7.06
CA SER A 30 7.79 12.18 -8.01
C SER A 30 7.51 10.80 -7.40
N ALA A 31 7.40 10.71 -6.07
CA ALA A 31 7.16 9.43 -5.39
C ALA A 31 5.67 9.06 -5.46
N PRO A 32 5.32 7.80 -5.79
CA PRO A 32 3.96 7.30 -5.65
C PRO A 32 3.39 7.58 -4.26
N GLU A 33 2.10 7.95 -4.21
CA GLU A 33 1.49 8.47 -2.99
C GLU A 33 1.50 7.50 -1.80
N ARG A 34 1.45 6.20 -2.08
CA ARG A 34 1.58 5.11 -1.10
C ARG A 34 2.90 5.06 -0.31
N TYR A 35 3.86 5.93 -0.63
CA TYR A 35 5.08 6.08 0.16
C TYR A 35 4.97 7.19 1.22
N PHE A 36 3.87 7.92 1.25
CA PHE A 36 3.68 8.99 2.22
C PHE A 36 3.20 8.45 3.57
N PRO A 37 3.63 9.07 4.69
CA PRO A 37 3.26 8.61 6.03
C PRO A 37 1.87 9.08 6.50
N TRP A 38 1.07 9.69 5.62
CA TRP A 38 -0.28 10.21 5.87
C TRP A 38 -1.21 9.77 4.74
N ASP A 39 -2.52 9.74 5.01
CA ASP A 39 -3.52 9.42 3.99
C ASP A 39 -3.51 10.49 2.88
N THR A 40 -3.48 10.05 1.62
CA THR A 40 -3.61 10.96 0.47
C THR A 40 -5.01 10.97 -0.13
N ALA A 41 -5.86 10.04 0.28
CA ALA A 41 -7.26 9.97 -0.09
C ALA A 41 -8.15 9.70 1.13
N ASP A 42 -9.42 10.09 1.02
CA ASP A 42 -10.41 9.78 2.04
C ASP A 42 -10.89 8.34 1.90
N PHE A 43 -11.15 7.66 3.02
CA PHE A 43 -11.83 6.36 2.97
C PHE A 43 -13.24 6.55 2.38
N PRO A 44 -13.65 5.75 1.38
CA PRO A 44 -14.88 6.03 0.65
C PRO A 44 -16.13 5.75 1.49
N ALA A 45 -17.16 6.55 1.27
CA ALA A 45 -18.46 6.33 1.90
C ALA A 45 -19.11 5.02 1.40
N ALA A 46 -19.96 4.42 2.24
CA ALA A 46 -20.72 3.24 1.87
C ALA A 46 -21.57 3.49 0.60
N SER A 47 -21.49 2.55 -0.34
CA SER A 47 -22.22 2.59 -1.62
C SER A 47 -23.19 1.42 -1.74
N SER A 48 -24.42 1.70 -2.16
CA SER A 48 -25.45 0.68 -2.39
C SER A 48 -25.24 -0.16 -3.65
N ASN A 49 -24.30 0.21 -4.51
CA ASN A 49 -24.02 -0.47 -5.77
C ASN A 49 -22.99 -1.61 -5.64
N LEU A 50 -22.45 -1.82 -4.43
CA LEU A 50 -21.46 -2.87 -4.15
C LEU A 50 -22.14 -4.21 -3.89
N THR A 51 -21.47 -5.32 -4.26
CA THR A 51 -21.93 -6.66 -3.87
C THR A 51 -21.90 -6.81 -2.34
N PRO A 52 -22.68 -7.75 -1.76
CA PRO A 52 -22.61 -7.99 -0.32
C PRO A 52 -21.20 -8.34 0.19
N ALA A 53 -20.37 -9.00 -0.62
CA ALA A 53 -18.98 -9.31 -0.26
C ALA A 53 -18.13 -8.04 -0.20
N GLN A 54 -18.23 -7.19 -1.22
CA GLN A 54 -17.54 -5.90 -1.29
C GLN A 54 -17.92 -4.98 -0.12
N GLN A 55 -19.21 -4.93 0.23
CA GLN A 55 -19.68 -4.13 1.37
C GLN A 55 -19.08 -4.60 2.70
N ARG A 56 -18.91 -5.92 2.90
CA ARG A 56 -18.28 -6.46 4.12
C ARG A 56 -16.80 -6.10 4.17
N VAL A 57 -16.07 -6.27 3.07
CA VAL A 57 -14.66 -5.88 2.97
C VAL A 57 -14.49 -4.40 3.27
N LEU A 58 -15.31 -3.54 2.66
CA LEU A 58 -15.25 -2.10 2.89
C LEU A 58 -15.58 -1.74 4.35
N SER A 59 -16.60 -2.38 4.94
CA SER A 59 -16.97 -2.14 6.34
C SER A 59 -15.87 -2.54 7.32
N VAL A 60 -15.24 -3.70 7.12
CA VAL A 60 -14.16 -4.17 7.99
C VAL A 60 -12.94 -3.28 7.81
N ALA A 61 -12.50 -3.04 6.58
CA ALA A 61 -11.33 -2.21 6.32
C ALA A 61 -11.50 -0.77 6.86
N GLY A 62 -12.70 -0.20 6.74
CA GLY A 62 -13.02 1.12 7.29
C GLY A 62 -12.95 1.13 8.81
N GLN A 63 -13.50 0.11 9.48
CA GLN A 63 -13.37 -0.02 10.93
C GLN A 63 -11.90 -0.09 11.38
N GLU A 64 -11.07 -0.87 10.69
CA GLU A 64 -9.64 -0.96 11.04
C GLU A 64 -8.89 0.34 10.79
N HIS A 65 -9.28 1.12 9.78
CA HIS A 65 -8.70 2.44 9.51
C HIS A 65 -9.11 3.48 10.56
N ASP A 66 -10.37 3.47 10.98
CA ASP A 66 -10.91 4.38 12.00
C ASP A 66 -10.36 4.07 13.42
N GLU A 67 -10.22 2.79 13.75
CA GLU A 67 -9.78 2.31 15.06
C GLU A 67 -8.56 1.38 14.94
N PRO A 68 -7.38 1.91 14.52
CA PRO A 68 -6.24 1.10 14.18
C PRO A 68 -5.65 0.38 15.40
N ARG A 69 -5.30 -0.89 15.20
CA ARG A 69 -4.64 -1.74 16.17
C ARG A 69 -3.16 -1.94 15.82
N PRO A 70 -2.30 -2.31 16.80
CA PRO A 70 -0.88 -2.57 16.54
C PRO A 70 -0.69 -3.66 15.48
N GLY A 71 0.37 -3.58 14.67
CA GLY A 71 0.67 -4.59 13.64
C GLY A 71 0.73 -6.04 14.18
N THR A 72 1.22 -6.22 15.40
CA THR A 72 1.25 -7.50 16.10
C THR A 72 -0.14 -8.09 16.35
N PHE A 73 -1.20 -7.28 16.35
CA PHE A 73 -2.56 -7.79 16.41
C PHE A 73 -2.92 -8.59 15.16
N TYR A 74 -2.63 -8.05 13.97
CA TYR A 74 -2.89 -8.73 12.68
C TYR A 74 -1.94 -9.90 12.45
N ALA A 75 -0.70 -9.79 12.93
CA ALA A 75 0.34 -10.81 12.79
C ALA A 75 0.36 -11.86 13.93
N GLU A 76 -0.74 -12.06 14.66
CA GLU A 76 -0.86 -13.06 15.75
C GLU A 76 0.26 -12.98 16.81
N GLY A 77 0.73 -11.78 17.12
CA GLY A 77 1.75 -11.48 18.12
C GLY A 77 3.19 -11.41 17.58
N VAL A 78 3.40 -11.67 16.29
CA VAL A 78 4.73 -11.64 15.66
C VAL A 78 5.14 -10.22 15.28
N GLU A 79 6.39 -9.85 15.59
CA GLU A 79 6.98 -8.57 15.14
C GLU A 79 7.54 -8.73 13.71
N GLU A 80 6.71 -8.40 12.72
CA GLU A 80 7.07 -8.47 11.30
C GLU A 80 6.37 -7.40 10.47
N ALA A 81 6.69 -7.31 9.17
CA ALA A 81 5.93 -6.51 8.23
C ALA A 81 4.55 -7.15 8.02
N TRP A 82 3.49 -6.42 8.37
CA TRP A 82 2.14 -6.98 8.56
C TRP A 82 1.13 -6.58 7.46
N CYS A 83 1.61 -6.11 6.30
CA CYS A 83 0.72 -5.71 5.19
C CYS A 83 -0.16 -6.86 4.68
N ALA A 84 0.42 -8.04 4.44
CA ALA A 84 -0.32 -9.21 4.00
C ALA A 84 -1.16 -9.84 5.13
N ASP A 85 -0.73 -9.68 6.39
CA ASP A 85 -1.52 -10.06 7.55
C ASP A 85 -2.78 -9.21 7.70
N PHE A 86 -2.66 -7.90 7.50
CA PHE A 86 -3.80 -6.99 7.47
C PHE A 86 -4.80 -7.39 6.40
N VAL A 87 -4.34 -7.66 5.17
CA VAL A 87 -5.22 -8.15 4.10
C VAL A 87 -5.89 -9.48 4.48
N SER A 88 -5.11 -10.44 4.99
CA SER A 88 -5.63 -11.74 5.45
C SER A 88 -6.69 -11.59 6.54
N TRP A 89 -6.47 -10.65 7.47
CA TRP A 89 -7.38 -10.33 8.57
C TRP A 89 -8.68 -9.74 8.04
N VAL A 90 -8.61 -8.71 7.20
CA VAL A 90 -9.80 -8.08 6.60
C VAL A 90 -10.62 -9.11 5.83
N MET A 91 -9.96 -9.96 5.04
CA MET A 91 -10.62 -11.02 4.27
C MET A 91 -11.32 -12.03 5.18
N ARG A 92 -10.67 -12.49 6.25
CA ARG A 92 -11.26 -13.37 7.25
C ARG A 92 -12.50 -12.76 7.91
N GLU A 93 -12.39 -11.55 8.44
CA GLU A 93 -13.47 -10.89 9.16
C GLU A 93 -14.63 -10.49 8.23
N SER A 94 -14.36 -10.35 6.94
CA SER A 94 -15.37 -10.15 5.89
C SER A 94 -16.09 -11.43 5.46
N GLY A 95 -15.75 -12.58 6.06
CA GLY A 95 -16.31 -13.88 5.71
C GLY A 95 -15.77 -14.45 4.39
N MET A 96 -14.60 -13.98 3.96
CA MET A 96 -13.90 -14.37 2.73
C MET A 96 -12.48 -14.87 3.05
N PRO A 97 -12.29 -15.80 4.02
CA PRO A 97 -10.95 -16.15 4.49
C PRO A 97 -10.08 -16.65 3.34
N LEU A 98 -8.84 -16.17 3.31
CA LEU A 98 -7.79 -16.74 2.48
C LEU A 98 -7.32 -18.05 3.10
N GLU A 99 -6.55 -18.85 2.38
CA GLU A 99 -5.97 -20.10 2.89
C GLU A 99 -4.49 -20.14 2.56
N ASN A 100 -3.66 -20.14 3.59
CA ASN A 100 -2.21 -20.18 3.44
C ASN A 100 -1.80 -21.53 2.85
N PRO A 101 -1.18 -21.58 1.67
CA PRO A 101 -0.86 -22.83 0.98
C PRO A 101 0.13 -23.71 1.76
N ASN A 102 0.91 -23.12 2.68
CA ASN A 102 1.91 -23.84 3.47
C ASN A 102 1.39 -24.35 4.82
N SER A 103 0.29 -23.81 5.34
CA SER A 103 -0.19 -24.14 6.70
C SER A 103 -1.69 -24.44 6.80
N GLY A 104 -2.49 -24.12 5.78
CA GLY A 104 -3.96 -24.17 5.83
C GLY A 104 -4.59 -23.12 6.75
N SER A 105 -3.80 -22.23 7.36
CA SER A 105 -4.29 -21.13 8.19
C SER A 105 -4.89 -20.02 7.33
N TRP A 106 -5.77 -19.21 7.89
CA TRP A 106 -6.28 -18.00 7.24
C TRP A 106 -5.18 -16.94 7.01
N ARG A 107 -4.11 -16.98 7.81
CA ARG A 107 -3.05 -15.96 7.84
C ARG A 107 -2.01 -16.21 6.76
N ILE A 108 -1.87 -15.29 5.82
CA ILE A 108 -0.79 -15.26 4.82
C ILE A 108 0.14 -14.07 5.11
N PRO A 109 1.30 -14.28 5.77
CA PRO A 109 2.15 -13.18 6.24
C PRO A 109 3.00 -12.53 5.15
N GLY A 110 3.24 -13.21 4.04
CA GLY A 110 4.13 -12.75 2.98
C GLY A 110 3.36 -12.38 1.72
N VAL A 111 3.67 -11.23 1.12
CA VAL A 111 3.10 -10.77 -0.15
C VAL A 111 3.40 -11.76 -1.29
N TYR A 112 4.61 -12.33 -1.30
CA TYR A 112 4.96 -13.39 -2.25
C TYR A 112 4.01 -14.60 -2.14
N THR A 113 3.81 -15.14 -0.94
CA THR A 113 2.88 -16.26 -0.71
C THR A 113 1.42 -15.88 -0.97
N LEU A 114 1.04 -14.63 -0.71
CA LEU A 114 -0.28 -14.11 -1.06
C LEU A 114 -0.49 -14.06 -2.58
N THR A 115 0.55 -13.71 -3.32
CA THR A 115 0.54 -13.72 -4.79
C THR A 115 0.41 -15.14 -5.32
N GLU A 116 1.20 -16.08 -4.79
CA GLU A 116 1.09 -17.52 -5.12
C GLU A 116 -0.31 -18.05 -4.83
N TYR A 117 -0.91 -17.71 -3.68
CA TYR A 117 -2.29 -18.08 -3.36
C TYR A 117 -3.26 -17.63 -4.45
N TYR A 118 -3.26 -16.35 -4.84
CA TYR A 118 -4.18 -15.87 -5.87
C TYR A 118 -3.96 -16.54 -7.23
N GLN A 119 -2.70 -16.84 -7.57
CA GLN A 119 -2.37 -17.57 -8.80
C GLN A 119 -2.90 -19.00 -8.77
N GLU A 120 -2.69 -19.73 -7.68
CA GLU A 120 -3.17 -21.10 -7.50
C GLU A 120 -4.70 -21.19 -7.49
N GLN A 121 -5.37 -20.18 -6.95
CA GLN A 121 -6.83 -20.08 -6.97
C GLN A 121 -7.40 -19.62 -8.32
N GLY A 122 -6.57 -19.30 -9.32
CA GLY A 122 -7.03 -18.76 -10.61
C GLY A 122 -7.70 -17.38 -10.49
N ARG A 123 -7.29 -16.60 -9.47
CA ARG A 123 -7.85 -15.29 -9.11
C ARG A 123 -6.81 -14.17 -9.24
N PHE A 124 -5.61 -14.45 -9.73
CA PHE A 124 -4.60 -13.44 -10.00
C PHE A 124 -4.77 -12.88 -11.41
N GLU A 125 -4.92 -11.58 -11.51
CA GLU A 125 -4.97 -10.83 -12.76
C GLU A 125 -3.72 -9.94 -12.86
N PRO A 126 -2.82 -10.17 -13.83
CA PRO A 126 -1.65 -9.31 -14.00
C PRO A 126 -2.06 -7.89 -14.41
N VAL A 127 -1.21 -6.91 -14.12
CA VAL A 127 -1.40 -5.54 -14.62
C VAL A 127 -1.50 -5.52 -16.15
N GLY A 128 -2.39 -4.68 -16.69
CA GLY A 128 -2.70 -4.61 -18.12
C GLY A 128 -4.17 -4.32 -18.35
N ASP A 129 -4.86 -5.22 -19.06
CA ASP A 129 -6.25 -5.00 -19.47
C ASP A 129 -7.28 -5.21 -18.34
N TYR A 130 -6.87 -5.81 -17.22
CA TYR A 130 -7.77 -6.02 -16.08
C TYR A 130 -8.11 -4.68 -15.42
N ARG A 131 -9.39 -4.50 -15.11
CA ARG A 131 -9.89 -3.35 -14.35
C ARG A 131 -10.32 -3.84 -12.97
N PRO A 132 -9.64 -3.39 -11.89
CA PRO A 132 -9.92 -3.88 -10.55
C PRO A 132 -11.30 -3.45 -10.06
N ALA A 133 -11.84 -4.23 -9.13
CA ALA A 133 -13.07 -3.93 -8.43
C ALA A 133 -12.81 -3.67 -6.94
N VAL A 134 -13.78 -3.04 -6.26
CA VAL A 134 -13.74 -2.91 -4.80
C VAL A 134 -13.57 -4.29 -4.16
N GLY A 135 -12.68 -4.38 -3.19
CA GLY A 135 -12.28 -5.57 -2.47
C GLY A 135 -11.20 -6.41 -3.15
N ASP A 136 -10.81 -6.11 -4.39
CA ASP A 136 -9.62 -6.72 -4.98
C ASP A 136 -8.37 -6.35 -4.19
N VAL A 137 -7.39 -7.24 -4.17
CA VAL A 137 -6.12 -7.05 -3.46
C VAL A 137 -5.04 -6.63 -4.44
N VAL A 138 -4.47 -5.45 -4.27
CA VAL A 138 -3.33 -4.99 -5.06
C VAL A 138 -2.07 -5.68 -4.56
N LEU A 139 -1.27 -6.24 -5.46
CA LEU A 139 -0.01 -6.91 -5.15
C LEU A 139 1.14 -6.14 -5.78
N TYR A 140 2.10 -5.72 -4.95
CA TYR A 140 3.26 -4.94 -5.41
C TYR A 140 4.54 -5.77 -5.34
N GLU A 141 5.38 -5.68 -6.37
CA GLU A 141 6.73 -6.22 -6.33
C GLU A 141 7.68 -5.38 -5.48
N SER A 142 8.79 -5.99 -5.07
CA SER A 142 9.93 -5.24 -4.56
C SER A 142 10.52 -4.43 -5.71
N GLY A 143 10.28 -3.12 -5.71
CA GLY A 143 10.72 -2.26 -6.80
C GLY A 143 10.13 -0.86 -6.68
N GLY A 144 10.92 0.13 -7.04
CA GLY A 144 10.58 1.55 -7.03
C GLY A 144 11.80 2.37 -7.46
N PRO A 145 11.65 3.68 -7.71
CA PRO A 145 12.76 4.52 -8.18
C PRO A 145 13.97 4.56 -7.23
N LEU A 146 13.81 4.10 -5.98
CA LEU A 146 14.87 3.99 -4.96
C LEU A 146 15.44 2.56 -4.78
N GLY A 147 14.99 1.61 -5.61
CA GLY A 147 15.44 0.21 -5.60
C GLY A 147 15.01 -0.61 -4.38
N ASN A 148 15.39 -1.89 -4.39
CA ASN A 148 15.06 -2.92 -3.37
C ASN A 148 15.59 -2.62 -1.95
N VAL A 149 16.30 -1.50 -1.78
CA VAL A 149 16.96 -1.11 -0.53
C VAL A 149 15.98 -0.38 0.41
N LEU A 150 14.91 0.22 -0.13
CA LEU A 150 13.94 1.00 0.66
C LEU A 150 12.48 0.54 0.48
N VAL A 151 12.17 -0.26 -0.54
CA VAL A 151 10.81 -0.69 -0.87
C VAL A 151 10.76 -2.20 -1.01
N GLY A 152 10.22 -2.87 0.01
CA GLY A 152 9.88 -4.29 -0.06
C GLY A 152 8.60 -4.54 -0.88
N GLN A 153 8.27 -5.81 -1.10
CA GLN A 153 6.94 -6.17 -1.60
C GLN A 153 5.86 -5.60 -0.67
N HIS A 154 4.71 -5.23 -1.23
CA HIS A 154 3.60 -4.68 -0.46
C HIS A 154 2.26 -5.17 -0.96
N THR A 155 1.19 -4.90 -0.22
CA THR A 155 -0.17 -5.22 -0.66
C THR A 155 -1.21 -4.38 0.05
N ASN A 156 -2.22 -3.95 -0.71
CA ASN A 156 -3.34 -3.13 -0.25
C ASN A 156 -4.67 -3.74 -0.74
N ILE A 157 -5.78 -3.24 -0.23
CA ILE A 157 -7.14 -3.59 -0.66
C ILE A 157 -7.73 -2.40 -1.43
N VAL A 158 -8.32 -2.64 -2.59
CA VAL A 158 -9.07 -1.62 -3.34
C VAL A 158 -10.38 -1.29 -2.62
N VAL A 159 -10.61 -0.03 -2.27
CA VAL A 159 -11.81 0.44 -1.56
C VAL A 159 -12.70 1.32 -2.42
N ALA A 160 -12.15 1.95 -3.46
CA ALA A 160 -12.91 2.65 -4.49
C ALA A 160 -12.24 2.52 -5.86
N VAL A 161 -13.04 2.68 -6.92
CA VAL A 161 -12.58 2.68 -8.31
C VAL A 161 -13.20 3.90 -8.99
N ASP A 162 -12.37 4.73 -9.60
CA ASP A 162 -12.79 5.89 -10.40
C ASP A 162 -12.00 5.93 -11.72
N GLY A 163 -12.64 5.49 -12.80
CA GLY A 163 -12.01 5.34 -14.11
C GLY A 163 -10.83 4.36 -14.07
N ASP A 164 -9.63 4.87 -14.35
CA ASP A 164 -8.37 4.11 -14.35
C ASP A 164 -7.59 4.27 -13.02
N SER A 165 -8.13 5.01 -12.05
CA SER A 165 -7.55 5.17 -10.71
C SER A 165 -8.33 4.36 -9.69
N VAL A 166 -7.64 3.90 -8.66
CA VAL A 166 -8.25 3.22 -7.52
C VAL A 166 -7.80 3.86 -6.23
N THR A 167 -8.70 3.89 -5.25
CA THR A 167 -8.34 4.19 -3.86
C THR A 167 -8.09 2.88 -3.15
N THR A 168 -6.98 2.80 -2.43
CA THR A 168 -6.55 1.59 -1.72
C THR A 168 -6.38 1.86 -0.24
N VAL A 169 -6.56 0.82 0.57
CA VAL A 169 -6.24 0.82 2.00
C VAL A 169 -5.24 -0.30 2.31
N GLY A 170 -4.15 0.03 2.98
CA GLY A 170 -3.09 -0.92 3.31
C GLY A 170 -2.66 -0.83 4.77
N GLY A 171 -2.11 -1.95 5.25
CA GLY A 171 -1.49 -2.05 6.57
C GLY A 171 0.03 -1.98 6.47
N ASN A 172 0.71 -1.65 7.57
CA ASN A 172 2.15 -1.45 7.63
C ASN A 172 2.67 -0.31 6.74
N GLU A 173 1.81 0.66 6.44
CA GLU A 173 2.13 1.85 5.66
C GLU A 173 2.73 2.91 6.58
N MET A 174 4.07 2.86 6.69
CA MET A 174 4.83 3.61 7.70
C MET A 174 4.40 3.28 9.14
N GLY A 175 3.99 2.03 9.36
CA GLY A 175 3.54 1.50 10.64
C GLY A 175 2.07 1.78 10.98
N GLY A 176 1.31 2.40 10.07
CA GLY A 176 -0.13 2.64 10.21
C GLY A 176 -0.97 1.86 9.21
N ILE A 177 -2.28 2.08 9.28
CA ILE A 177 -3.22 1.77 8.21
C ILE A 177 -3.45 3.07 7.44
N ARG A 178 -3.29 3.03 6.11
CA ARG A 178 -3.32 4.24 5.27
C ARG A 178 -4.21 4.08 4.06
N VAL A 179 -4.72 5.21 3.59
CA VAL A 179 -5.55 5.31 2.39
C VAL A 179 -4.88 6.18 1.34
N HIS A 180 -4.72 5.63 0.14
CA HIS A 180 -4.02 6.27 -0.96
C HIS A 180 -4.71 6.06 -2.29
N ASP A 181 -4.68 7.08 -3.14
CA ASP A 181 -4.99 6.92 -4.54
C ASP A 181 -3.81 6.27 -5.28
N LEU A 182 -4.15 5.41 -6.23
CA LEU A 182 -3.24 4.67 -7.06
C LEU A 182 -3.69 4.78 -8.51
N ALA A 183 -2.85 5.40 -9.34
CA ALA A 183 -2.95 5.31 -10.80
C ALA A 183 -2.32 3.98 -11.25
N VAL A 184 -3.17 2.98 -11.52
CA VAL A 184 -2.74 1.59 -11.75
C VAL A 184 -1.73 1.47 -12.89
N ASP A 185 -1.95 2.20 -13.99
CA ASP A 185 -1.12 2.14 -15.18
C ASP A 185 0.21 2.91 -15.04
N ASP A 186 0.34 3.78 -14.03
CA ASP A 186 1.51 4.65 -13.82
C ASP A 186 2.45 4.17 -12.70
N ASP A 187 2.03 3.25 -11.83
CA ASP A 187 2.87 2.67 -10.78
C ASP A 187 3.48 1.34 -11.23
N SER A 188 4.74 1.41 -11.67
CA SER A 188 5.48 0.25 -12.16
C SER A 188 5.70 -0.86 -11.13
N ALA A 189 5.43 -0.63 -9.84
CA ALA A 189 5.55 -1.66 -8.82
C ALA A 189 4.31 -2.56 -8.73
N VAL A 190 3.19 -2.17 -9.35
CA VAL A 190 1.97 -3.00 -9.35
C VAL A 190 2.22 -4.23 -10.21
N LEU A 191 2.24 -5.42 -9.59
CA LEU A 191 2.31 -6.68 -10.30
C LEU A 191 0.95 -7.07 -10.88
N GLY A 192 -0.12 -6.80 -10.14
CA GLY A 192 -1.47 -7.20 -10.49
C GLY A 192 -2.40 -7.20 -9.30
N PHE A 193 -3.55 -7.86 -9.49
CA PHE A 193 -4.66 -7.88 -8.56
C PHE A 193 -5.10 -9.29 -8.23
N GLY A 194 -5.35 -9.56 -6.95
CA GLY A 194 -6.10 -10.73 -6.50
C GLY A 194 -7.58 -10.42 -6.46
N ARG A 195 -8.38 -11.05 -7.34
CA ARG A 195 -9.83 -10.82 -7.43
C ARG A 195 -10.54 -11.23 -6.15
N LEU A 196 -11.45 -10.42 -5.63
CA LEU A 196 -12.24 -10.75 -4.42
C LEU A 196 -13.10 -12.02 -4.62
N GLU A 197 -13.73 -12.13 -5.78
CA GLU A 197 -14.60 -13.25 -6.16
C GLU A 197 -14.11 -13.87 -7.49
N PRO A 198 -14.41 -15.17 -7.77
CA PRO A 198 -13.99 -15.86 -9.00
C PRO A 198 -14.61 -15.33 -10.30
#